data_AF-A0A828Z430-F1
#
_entry.id   AF-A0A828Z430-F1
#
_cell.length_a   1.000
_cell.length_b   1.000
_cell.length_c   1.000
_cell.angle_alpha   90.00
_cell.angle_beta   90.00
_cell.angle_gamma   90.00
#
_symmetry.space_group_name_H-M   'P 1'
#
loop_
_entity.id
_entity.type
_entity.pdbx_description
1 polymer ?
#
loop_
_entity_poly.entity_id
_entity_poly.type
_entity_poly.pdbx_seq_one_letter_code
_entity_poly.pdbx_strand_id
1 'polypeptide(L)' 'MTVSERISLLRRSILLSRLYKKDGSRRNHIEIIEVLLSRSAILDLFIQDRKLKGKFSEWSNENLIEEKANNET' A
#
# COMPACT_ATOMS: atom_id res chain seq x y z
N MET A 1 -15.18 -18.98 -5.44
CA MET A 1 -14.57 -17.74 -4.95
C MET A 1 -14.16 -16.89 -6.14
N THR A 2 -14.72 -15.69 -6.28
CA THR A 2 -14.48 -14.78 -7.41
C THR A 2 -13.17 -14.00 -7.24
N VAL A 3 -12.68 -13.36 -8.32
CA VAL A 3 -11.48 -12.50 -8.26
C VAL A 3 -11.67 -11.35 -7.26
N SER A 4 -12.87 -10.75 -7.23
CA SER A 4 -13.21 -9.67 -6.29
C SER A 4 -13.14 -10.11 -4.83
N GLU A 5 -13.66 -11.31 -4.52
CA GLU A 5 -13.58 -11.89 -3.18
C GLU A 5 -12.14 -12.15 -2.75
N ARG A 6 -11.30 -12.65 -3.67
CA ARG A 6 -9.86 -12.86 -3.42
C ARG A 6 -9.14 -11.56 -3.10
N ILE A 7 -9.43 -10.50 -3.86
CA ILE A 7 -8.85 -9.17 -3.63
C ILE A 7 -9.29 -8.64 -2.27
N SER A 8 -10.56 -8.78 -1.92
CA SER A 8 -11.11 -8.33 -0.64
C SER A 8 -10.50 -9.07 0.55
N LEU A 9 -10.36 -10.40 0.46
CA LEU A 9 -9.71 -11.21 1.50
C LEU A 9 -8.22 -10.83 1.66
N LEU A 10 -7.52 -10.63 0.55
CA LEU A 10 -6.12 -10.21 0.58
C LEU A 10 -5.96 -8.84 1.26
N ARG A 11 -6.80 -7.86 0.90
CA ARG A 11 -6.82 -6.53 1.54
C ARG A 11 -7.04 -6.64 3.05
N ARG A 12 -8.00 -7.45 3.48
CA ARG A 12 -8.27 -7.71 4.90
C ARG A 12 -7.09 -8.36 5.61
N SER A 13 -6.47 -9.36 4.99
CA SER A 13 -5.28 -10.04 5.53
C SER A 13 -4.11 -9.07 5.71
N ILE A 14 -3.87 -8.18 4.74
CA ILE A 14 -2.82 -7.15 4.82
C ILE A 14 -3.12 -6.15 5.94
N LEU A 15 -4.38 -5.74 6.12
CA LEU A 15 -4.77 -4.83 7.19
C LEU A 15 -4.51 -5.48 8.56
N LEU A 16 -4.95 -6.73 8.75
CA LEU A 16 -4.77 -7.46 9.99
C LEU A 16 -3.28 -7.70 10.29
N SER A 17 -2.47 -8.03 9.28
CA SER A 17 -1.03 -8.23 9.47
C SER A 17 -0.30 -6.95 9.87
N ARG A 18 -0.86 -5.77 9.59
CA ARG A 18 -0.35 -4.46 10.04
C ARG A 18 -0.82 -4.11 11.45
N LEU A 19 -2.05 -4.47 11.81
CA LEU A 19 -2.62 -4.17 13.12
C LEU A 19 -2.15 -5.14 14.22
N TYR A 20 -1.84 -6.39 13.88
CA TYR A 20 -1.53 -7.43 14.85
C TYR A 20 -0.14 -8.03 14.65
N LYS A 21 0.57 -8.22 15.76
CA LYS A 21 1.82 -8.98 15.82
C LYS A 21 1.55 -10.47 15.58
N LYS A 22 2.62 -11.24 15.38
CA LYS A 22 2.53 -12.69 15.13
C LYS A 22 1.91 -13.46 16.31
N ASP A 23 2.04 -12.93 17.53
CA ASP A 23 1.44 -13.48 18.75
C ASP A 23 -0.05 -13.11 18.93
N GLY A 24 -0.63 -12.35 18.00
CA GLY A 24 -2.03 -11.90 18.06
C GLY A 24 -2.26 -10.63 18.88
N SER A 25 -1.22 -10.05 19.50
CA SER A 25 -1.34 -8.76 20.19
C SER A 25 -1.44 -7.59 19.20
N ARG A 26 -2.13 -6.51 19.60
CA ARG A 26 -2.20 -5.29 18.77
C ARG A 26 -0.87 -4.56 18.76
N ARG A 27 -0.47 -4.06 17.59
CA ARG A 27 0.64 -3.11 17.48
C ARG A 27 0.23 -1.76 18.06
N ASN A 28 1.18 -1.11 18.72
CA ASN A 28 1.03 0.29 19.11
C ASN A 28 1.33 1.23 17.92
N HIS A 29 1.08 2.53 18.10
CA HIS A 29 1.26 3.52 17.03
C HIS A 29 2.69 3.56 16.49
N ILE A 30 3.71 3.44 17.35
CA ILE A 30 5.12 3.48 16.96
C ILE A 30 5.45 2.26 16.09
N GLU A 31 5.03 1.08 16.51
CA GLU A 31 5.23 -0.17 15.77
C GLU A 31 4.50 -0.17 14.43
N ILE A 32 3.32 0.45 14.34
CA ILE A 32 2.60 0.64 13.08
C ILE A 32 3.41 1.57 12.15
N ILE A 33 3.89 2.70 12.66
CA ILE A 33 4.71 3.64 11.89
C ILE A 33 5.98 2.96 11.37
N GLU A 34 6.67 2.20 12.21
CA GLU A 34 7.89 1.48 11.83
C GLU A 34 7.62 0.49 10.68
N VAL A 35 6.57 -0.34 10.80
CA VAL A 35 6.18 -1.29 9.74
C VAL A 35 5.84 -0.58 8.43
N LEU A 36 5.16 0.58 8.51
CA LEU A 36 4.84 1.37 7.32
C LEU A 36 6.09 1.97 6.68
N LEU A 37 7.00 2.53 7.47
CA LEU A 37 8.26 3.10 6.99
C LEU A 37 9.16 2.04 6.34
N SER A 38 9.32 0.87 6.97
CA SER A 38 10.08 -0.23 6.38
C SER A 38 9.50 -0.67 5.04
N ARG A 39 8.16 -0.72 4.93
CA ARG A 39 7.51 -1.06 3.66
C ARG A 39 7.74 0.01 2.59
N SER A 40 7.68 1.29 2.94
CA SER A 40 7.97 2.37 2.00
C SER A 40 9.41 2.29 1.50
N ALA A 41 10.38 2.07 2.39
CA ALA A 41 11.78 1.90 2.01
C ALA A 41 12.01 0.73 1.03
N ILE A 42 11.35 -0.42 1.25
CA ILE A 42 11.42 -1.56 0.34
C ILE A 42 10.83 -1.21 -1.04
N LEU A 43 9.71 -0.49 -1.07
CA LEU A 43 9.08 -0.06 -2.33
C LEU A 43 9.97 0.94 -3.08
N ASP A 44 10.55 1.90 -2.37
CA ASP A 44 11.46 2.88 -2.96
C ASP A 44 12.68 2.19 -3.59
N LEU A 45 13.27 1.22 -2.87
CA LEU A 45 14.36 0.41 -3.40
C LEU A 45 13.94 -0.37 -4.65
N PHE A 46 12.78 -1.02 -4.64
CA PHE A 46 12.26 -1.75 -5.78
C PHE A 46 12.05 -0.85 -7.02
N ILE A 47 11.51 0.35 -6.82
CA ILE A 47 11.29 1.34 -7.89
C ILE A 47 12.64 1.80 -8.47
N GLN A 48 13.64 2.03 -7.60
CA GLN A 48 14.99 2.40 -7.99
C GLN A 48 15.68 1.27 -8.78
N ASP A 49 15.67 0.05 -8.26
CA ASP A 49 16.32 -1.12 -8.87
C ASP A 49 15.79 -1.40 -10.27
N ARG A 50 14.48 -1.26 -10.47
CA ARG A 50 13.85 -1.48 -11.77
C ARG A 50 13.88 -0.26 -12.69
N LYS A 51 14.53 0.83 -12.29
CA LYS A 51 14.53 2.13 -13.01
C LYS A 51 13.12 2.60 -13.36
N LEU A 52 12.14 2.26 -12.52
CA LEU A 52 10.72 2.56 -12.74
C LEU A 52 10.33 3.95 -12.26
N LYS A 53 11.27 4.74 -11.72
CA LYS A 53 10.99 6.04 -11.09
C LYS A 53 10.19 6.99 -11.98
N GLY A 54 10.53 7.08 -13.28
CA GLY A 54 9.78 7.90 -14.25
C GLY A 54 8.37 7.37 -14.49
N LYS A 55 8.26 6.10 -14.93
CA LYS A 55 6.98 5.43 -15.21
C LYS A 55 6.02 5.42 -14.02
N PHE A 56 6.56 5.23 -12.81
CA PHE A 56 5.78 5.26 -11.58
C PHE A 56 5.26 6.67 -11.27
N SER A 57 6.09 7.70 -11.46
CA SER A 57 5.67 9.09 -11.27
C SER A 57 4.59 9.52 -12.26
N GLU A 58 4.71 9.10 -13.53
CA GLU A 58 3.71 9.34 -14.57
C GLU A 58 2.38 8.67 -14.21
N TRP A 59 2.41 7.36 -13.92
CA TRP A 59 1.23 6.61 -13.48
C TRP A 59 0.58 7.19 -12.22
N SER A 60 1.37 7.60 -11.22
CA SER A 60 0.83 8.18 -9.99
C SER A 60 0.15 9.52 -10.23
N ASN A 61 0.67 10.35 -11.14
CA ASN A 61 0.07 11.62 -11.51
C ASN A 61 -1.25 11.43 -12.27
N GLU A 62 -1.32 10.45 -13.17
CA GLU A 62 -2.55 10.12 -13.91
C GLU A 62 -3.69 9.74 -12.95
N ASN A 63 -3.43 8.87 -11.97
CA ASN A 63 -4.44 8.51 -10.96
C ASN A 63 -4.88 9.70 -10.10
N LEU A 64 -3.96 10.60 -9.72
CA LEU A 64 -4.30 11.80 -8.96
C LEU A 64 -5.20 12.76 -9.74
N ILE A 65 -4.99 12.86 -11.06
CA ILE A 65 -5.83 13.67 -11.94
C ILE A 65 -7.22 13.04 -12.07
N GLU A 66 -7.30 11.72 -12.27
CA GLU A 66 -8.57 10.99 -12.33
C GLU A 66 -9.37 11.10 -11.02
N GLU A 67 -8.73 10.96 -9.86
CA GLU A 67 -9.39 11.14 -8.57
C GLU A 67 -9.93 12.56 -8.38
N LYS A 68 -9.21 13.60 -8.84
CA LYS A 68 -9.71 14.98 -8.79
C LYS A 68 -10.90 15.19 -9.71
N ALA A 69 -10.82 14.71 -10.95
CA ALA A 69 -11.90 14.84 -11.92
C ALA A 69 -13.20 14.18 -11.42
N ASN A 70 -13.09 13.01 -10.77
CA ASN A 70 -14.24 12.28 -10.21
C ASN A 70 -14.82 12.92 -8.93
N ASN A 71 -14.07 13.77 -8.22
CA ASN A 71 -14.55 14.47 -7.03
C ASN A 71 -15.15 15.86 -7.35
N GLU A 72 -14.89 16.40 -8.54
CA GLU A 72 -15.44 17.67 -9.03
C GLU A 72 -16.73 17.50 -9.86
N THR A 73 -17.21 16.26 -10.05
CA THR A 73 -18.49 15.91 -10.70
C THR A 73 -19.49 15.35 -9.70
#